data_AF-A0A949AAX0-F1
#
_entry.id   AF-A0A949AAX0-F1
#
_cell.length_a   1.000
_cell.length_b   1.000
_cell.length_c   1.000
_cell.angle_alpha   90.00
_cell.angle_beta   90.00
_cell.angle_gamma   90.00
#
_symmetry.space_group_name_H-M   'P 1'
#
loop_
_entity.id
_entity.type
_entity.pdbx_description
1 polymer ?
#
loop_
_entity_poly.entity_id
_entity_poly.type
_entity_poly.pdbx_seq_one_letter_code
_entity_poly.pdbx_strand_id
1 'polypeptide(L)'
;MPGFDGTGPQGRGPMTGNGGGYCLMKMPDAPGEPETGFAGLAGRSVMICNNSRQMDIVLLQDRLQGVQAALQELKWRLANLEAGDGNDSAGVSGSSDQADSSH
;
A
#
# COMPACT_ATOMS: atom_id res chain seq x y z
N MET A 1 -5.62 26.31 9.56
CA MET A 1 -5.47 26.57 8.10
C MET A 1 -3.97 26.55 7.75
N PRO A 2 -3.52 26.17 6.54
CA PRO A 2 -2.08 26.20 6.21
C PRO A 2 -1.48 27.59 6.53
N GLY A 3 -0.45 27.63 7.37
CA GLY A 3 0.13 28.86 7.92
C GLY A 3 -0.37 29.27 9.32
N PHE A 4 -1.50 28.75 9.79
CA PHE A 4 -2.09 28.98 11.13
C PHE A 4 -2.19 30.46 11.57
N ASP A 5 -2.13 31.38 10.61
CA ASP A 5 -2.08 32.82 10.78
C ASP A 5 -3.45 33.46 11.05
N GLY A 6 -4.51 32.65 11.02
CA GLY A 6 -5.88 33.08 11.27
C GLY A 6 -6.53 33.89 10.15
N THR A 7 -5.89 33.98 8.97
CA THR A 7 -6.40 34.72 7.80
C THR A 7 -7.42 33.94 6.97
N GLY A 8 -7.88 32.79 7.48
CA GLY A 8 -8.85 31.97 6.78
C GLY A 8 -10.20 32.67 6.58
N PRO A 9 -10.97 32.27 5.53
CA PRO A 9 -12.35 32.76 5.33
C PRO A 9 -13.13 32.68 6.63
N GLN A 10 -14.06 33.63 6.92
CA GLN A 10 -14.80 33.91 8.19
C GLN A 10 -15.28 32.72 9.09
N GLY A 11 -14.50 31.68 9.34
CA GLY A 11 -14.87 30.51 10.13
C GLY A 11 -16.04 29.68 9.57
N ARG A 12 -16.45 29.86 8.30
CA ARG A 12 -17.70 29.27 7.77
C ARG A 12 -17.55 27.87 7.13
N GLY A 13 -16.33 27.42 6.87
CA GLY A 13 -15.99 26.10 6.36
C GLY A 13 -15.29 25.21 7.40
N PRO A 14 -15.30 23.88 7.22
CA PRO A 14 -14.75 22.91 8.17
C PRO A 14 -13.24 23.05 8.40
N MET A 15 -12.53 23.71 7.49
CA MET A 15 -11.09 23.98 7.55
C MET A 15 -10.75 25.46 7.76
N THR A 16 -11.75 26.29 8.09
CA THR A 16 -11.58 27.74 8.25
C THR A 16 -11.85 28.12 9.71
N GLY A 17 -10.88 28.79 10.34
CA GLY A 17 -10.91 29.16 11.76
C GLY A 17 -9.52 29.00 12.40
N ASN A 18 -9.24 29.77 13.45
CA ASN A 18 -7.96 29.79 14.20
C ASN A 18 -7.64 28.48 14.94
N GLY A 19 -8.27 27.35 14.58
CA GLY A 19 -8.16 26.08 15.31
C GLY A 19 -8.80 26.08 16.70
N GLY A 20 -9.45 27.17 17.12
CA GLY A 20 -10.10 27.28 18.44
C GLY A 20 -11.50 26.65 18.54
N GLY A 21 -11.94 25.91 17.52
CA GLY A 21 -13.21 25.19 17.55
C GLY A 21 -13.08 23.82 18.20
N TYR A 22 -14.15 23.36 18.83
CA TYR A 22 -14.24 21.98 19.32
C TYR A 22 -14.90 21.09 18.26
N CYS A 23 -14.55 19.81 18.31
CA CYS A 23 -15.23 18.75 17.55
C CYS A 23 -15.90 17.82 18.55
N LEU A 24 -17.20 17.59 18.36
CA LEU A 24 -17.98 16.68 19.19
C LEU A 24 -18.62 15.64 18.27
N MET A 25 -18.24 14.37 18.42
CA MET A 25 -18.68 13.28 17.57
C MET A 25 -19.42 12.23 18.40
N LYS A 26 -20.58 11.78 17.90
CA LYS A 26 -21.25 10.58 18.39
C LYS A 26 -20.66 9.37 17.65
N MET A 27 -20.12 8.44 18.43
CA MET A 27 -19.73 7.13 17.90
C MET A 27 -21.00 6.31 17.61
N PRO A 28 -21.09 5.66 16.44
CA PRO A 28 -22.20 4.80 16.09
C PRO A 28 -22.21 3.57 16.99
N ASP A 29 -23.41 3.14 17.39
CA ASP A 29 -23.60 1.97 18.25
C ASP A 29 -23.64 0.68 17.40
N ALA A 30 -23.97 0.81 16.10
CA ALA A 30 -24.06 -0.31 15.17
C ALA A 30 -23.18 -0.13 13.91
N PRO A 31 -22.66 -1.23 13.32
CA PRO A 31 -21.98 -1.19 12.05
C PRO A 31 -22.90 -0.67 10.93
N GLY A 32 -22.45 0.33 10.18
CA GLY A 32 -23.19 0.93 9.07
C GLY A 32 -23.97 2.19 9.44
N GLU A 33 -24.09 2.52 10.73
CA GLU A 33 -24.59 3.84 11.13
C GLU A 33 -23.54 4.92 10.83
N PRO A 34 -23.96 6.10 10.31
CA PRO A 34 -23.04 7.19 10.05
C PRO A 34 -22.54 7.80 11.36
N GLU A 35 -21.23 8.11 11.40
CA GLU A 35 -20.65 8.94 12.46
C GLU A 35 -21.17 10.36 12.28
N THR A 36 -21.82 10.91 13.31
CA THR A 36 -22.42 12.26 13.26
C THR A 36 -21.86 13.14 14.35
N GLY A 37 -21.81 14.44 14.12
CA GLY A 37 -21.29 15.36 15.11
C GLY A 37 -21.34 16.82 14.70
N PHE A 38 -20.63 17.63 15.47
CA PHE A 38 -20.50 19.07 15.27
C PHE A 38 -19.04 19.47 15.24
N ALA A 39 -18.69 20.37 14.34
CA ALA A 39 -17.35 20.91 14.19
C ALA A 39 -17.35 22.44 14.22
N GLY A 40 -16.34 23.00 14.89
CA GLY A 40 -16.10 24.43 14.95
C GLY A 40 -16.90 25.13 16.05
N LEU A 41 -16.53 26.39 16.34
CA LEU A 41 -17.21 27.24 17.35
C LEU A 41 -18.70 27.44 17.06
N ALA A 42 -19.09 27.45 15.78
CA ALA A 42 -20.48 27.59 15.36
C ALA A 42 -21.27 26.26 15.43
N GLY A 43 -20.63 25.14 15.77
CA GLY A 43 -21.27 23.82 15.85
C GLY A 43 -21.87 23.38 14.52
N ARG A 44 -21.11 23.44 13.42
CA ARG A 44 -21.61 23.01 12.11
C ARG A 44 -21.74 21.50 12.07
N SER A 45 -22.91 20.99 11.70
CA SER A 45 -23.16 19.56 11.64
C SER A 45 -22.27 18.89 10.59
N VAL A 46 -21.70 17.75 10.96
CA VAL A 46 -20.90 16.89 10.10
C VAL A 46 -21.45 15.47 10.17
N MET A 47 -21.40 14.79 9.04
CA MET A 47 -21.77 13.38 8.90
C MET A 47 -20.68 12.69 8.11
N ILE A 48 -20.18 11.57 8.63
CA ILE A 48 -19.19 10.73 8.00
C ILE A 48 -19.87 9.39 7.73
N CYS A 49 -20.08 9.10 6.45
CA CYS A 49 -20.60 7.81 6.02
C CYS A 49 -19.43 6.81 5.98
N ASN A 50 -19.54 5.73 6.75
CA ASN A 50 -18.47 4.74 6.94
C ASN A 50 -18.17 3.86 5.70
N ASN A 51 -18.75 4.20 4.54
CA ASN A 51 -18.62 3.41 3.32
C ASN A 51 -17.20 3.43 2.73
N SER A 52 -16.39 4.43 3.09
CA SER A 52 -14.98 4.53 2.68
C SER A 52 -14.09 3.48 3.33
N ARG A 53 -14.29 3.15 4.62
CA ARG A 53 -13.46 2.16 5.33
C ARG A 53 -13.58 0.77 4.71
N GLN A 54 -14.76 0.41 4.24
CA GLN A 54 -14.99 -0.87 3.57
C GLN A 54 -14.21 -0.96 2.24
N MET A 55 -14.19 0.13 1.46
CA MET A 55 -13.46 0.20 0.19
C MET A 55 -11.95 0.21 0.39
N ASP A 56 -11.45 0.90 1.42
CA ASP A 56 -10.03 0.93 1.76
C ASP A 56 -9.49 -0.47 2.10
N ILE A 57 -10.25 -1.27 2.86
CA ILE A 57 -9.86 -2.64 3.22
C ILE A 57 -9.72 -3.53 1.98
N VAL A 58 -10.66 -3.44 1.04
CA VAL A 58 -10.62 -4.25 -0.20
C VAL A 58 -9.40 -3.88 -1.05
N LEU A 59 -9.12 -2.57 -1.21
CA LEU A 59 -7.93 -2.11 -1.93
C LEU A 59 -6.63 -2.55 -1.25
N LEU A 60 -6.58 -2.52 0.08
CA LEU A 60 -5.42 -2.98 0.85
C LEU A 60 -5.21 -4.49 0.70
N GLN A 61 -6.28 -5.28 0.69
CA GLN A 61 -6.22 -6.72 0.48
C GLN A 61 -5.69 -7.07 -0.92
N ASP A 62 -6.20 -6.40 -1.95
CA ASP A 62 -5.72 -6.57 -3.33
C ASP A 62 -4.21 -6.27 -3.43
N ARG A 63 -3.76 -5.18 -2.79
CA ARG A 63 -2.33 -4.84 -2.76
C ARG A 63 -1.48 -5.87 -2.03
N LEU A 64 -1.97 -6.43 -0.93
CA LEU A 64 -1.26 -7.49 -0.20
C LEU A 64 -1.17 -8.78 -1.03
N GLN A 65 -2.23 -9.14 -1.76
CA GLN A 65 -2.22 -10.29 -2.66
C GLN A 65 -1.21 -10.11 -3.79
N GLY A 66 -1.15 -8.92 -4.40
CA GLY A 66 -0.15 -8.61 -5.42
C GLY A 66 1.28 -8.74 -4.92
N VAL A 67 1.57 -8.26 -3.70
CA VAL A 67 2.89 -8.40 -3.07
C VAL A 67 3.22 -9.87 -2.78
N GLN A 68 2.26 -10.66 -2.30
CA GLN A 68 2.46 -12.09 -2.05
C GLN A 68 2.77 -12.87 -3.33
N ALA A 69 2.05 -12.60 -4.42
CA ALA A 69 2.29 -13.23 -5.71
C ALA A 69 3.71 -12.91 -6.24
N ALA A 70 4.13 -11.64 -6.15
CA ALA A 70 5.47 -11.23 -6.54
C ALA A 70 6.57 -11.92 -5.71
N LEU A 71 6.36 -12.10 -4.41
CA LEU A 71 7.29 -12.83 -3.55
C LEU A 71 7.37 -14.32 -3.91
N GLN A 72 6.27 -14.95 -4.27
CA GLN A 72 6.26 -16.35 -4.71
C GLN A 72 7.02 -16.52 -6.04
N GLU A 73 6.83 -15.59 -6.97
CA GLU A 73 7.54 -15.58 -8.25
C GLU A 73 9.06 -15.47 -8.04
N LEU A 74 9.50 -14.54 -7.19
CA LEU A 74 10.92 -14.39 -6.88
C LEU A 74 11.50 -15.65 -6.24
N LYS A 75 10.76 -16.29 -5.33
CA LYS A 75 11.18 -17.57 -4.73
C LYS A 75 11.32 -18.68 -5.77
N TRP A 76 10.38 -18.77 -6.71
CA TRP A 76 10.43 -19.77 -7.78
C TRP A 76 11.65 -19.57 -8.69
N ARG A 77 11.94 -18.32 -9.05
CA ARG A 77 13.12 -17.98 -9.85
C ARG A 77 14.42 -18.34 -9.13
N LEU A 78 14.53 -18.07 -7.84
CA LEU A 78 15.69 -18.47 -7.04
C LEU A 78 15.86 -19.99 -7.02
N ALA A 79 14.79 -20.75 -6.76
CA ALA A 79 14.85 -22.21 -6.73
C ALA A 79 15.32 -22.83 -8.06
N ASN A 80 14.89 -22.28 -9.20
CA ASN A 80 15.34 -22.75 -10.51
C ASN A 80 16.81 -22.43 -10.78
N LEU A 81 17.30 -21.28 -10.32
CA LEU A 81 18.71 -20.92 -10.45
C LEU A 81 19.58 -21.80 -9.55
N GLU A 82 19.15 -22.05 -8.31
CA GLU A 82 19.81 -22.98 -7.38
C GLU A 82 19.85 -24.42 -7.92
N ALA A 83 18.81 -24.86 -8.62
CA ALA A 83 18.77 -26.18 -9.25
C ALA A 83 19.66 -26.28 -10.51
N GLY A 84 19.91 -25.17 -11.21
CA GLY A 84 20.75 -25.12 -12.41
C GLY A 84 22.26 -25.12 -12.09
N ASP A 85 22.66 -24.47 -10.99
CA ASP A 85 24.07 -24.32 -10.59
C ASP A 85 24.69 -25.62 -10.02
N GLY A 86 23.87 -26.65 -9.75
CA GLY A 86 24.31 -27.94 -9.23
C GLY A 86 24.74 -28.98 -10.28
N ASN A 87 24.66 -28.68 -11.59
CA ASN A 87 24.87 -29.67 -12.66
C ASN A 87 26.14 -29.44 -13.51
N ASP A 88 26.94 -28.40 -13.23
CA ASP A 88 28.10 -28.00 -14.06
C ASP A 88 29.46 -28.57 -13.61
N SER A 89 29.50 -29.56 -12.70
CA SER A 89 30.77 -30.14 -12.21
C SER A 89 31.04 -31.61 -12.53
N ALA A 90 30.37 -32.21 -13.53
CA ALA A 90 30.65 -33.59 -13.94
C ALA A 90 30.74 -33.73 -15.48
N GLY A 91 31.94 -33.56 -16.04
CA GLY A 91 32.22 -34.05 -17.40
C GLY A 91 33.26 -33.31 -18.23
N VAL A 92 34.43 -32.96 -17.69
CA VAL A 92 35.61 -32.75 -18.55
C VAL A 92 36.19 -34.11 -18.92
N SER A 93 35.79 -34.63 -20.07
CA SER A 93 36.54 -35.62 -20.85
C SER A 93 36.53 -35.08 -22.29
N GLY A 94 37.61 -34.50 -22.80
CA GLY A 94 38.93 -35.11 -22.91
C GLY A 94 38.93 -36.02 -24.13
N SER A 95 39.27 -35.46 -25.30
CA SER A 95 39.93 -36.08 -26.47
C SER A 95 39.46 -35.45 -27.78
N SER A 96 40.40 -34.81 -28.48
CA SER A 96 40.43 -34.75 -29.93
C SER A 96 41.88 -34.49 -30.30
N ASP A 97 42.66 -35.58 -30.24
CA ASP A 97 43.88 -35.73 -31.02
C ASP A 97 43.53 -35.48 -32.49
N GLN A 98 44.21 -34.53 -33.11
CA GLN A 98 44.33 -34.48 -34.57
C GLN A 98 45.76 -34.09 -34.90
N ALA A 99 46.59 -35.14 -34.96
CA ALA A 99 47.86 -35.14 -35.66
C ALA A 99 47.65 -35.71 -37.08
N ASP A 100 48.48 -35.22 -38.00
CA ASP A 100 48.83 -35.78 -39.32
C ASP A 100 47.79 -35.65 -40.46
N SER A 101 48.12 -35.40 -41.72
CA SER A 101 49.39 -35.26 -42.46
C SER A 101 49.06 -34.60 -43.82
N SER A 102 49.78 -33.56 -44.27
CA SER A 102 50.81 -33.59 -45.32
C SER A 102 50.38 -33.98 -46.75
N HIS A 103 50.53 -33.00 -47.66
CA HIS A 103 50.89 -33.08 -49.10
C HIS A 103 49.87 -33.60 -50.12
#